data_AF-A0A2V6G007-F1
#
_entry.id   AF-A0A2V6G007-F1
#
_cell.length_a   1.000
_cell.length_b   1.000
_cell.length_c   1.000
_cell.angle_alpha   90.00
_cell.angle_beta   90.00
_cell.angle_gamma   90.00
#
_symmetry.space_group_name_H-M   'P 1'
#
loop_
_entity.id
_entity.type
_entity.pdbx_description
1 polymer ?
#
loop_
_entity_poly.entity_id
_entity_poly.type
_entity_poly.pdbx_seq_one_letter_code
_entity_poly.pdbx_strand_id
1 'polypeptide(L)'
;MRDLTIYLNDHLAGSIGAMEMVEDLIETHRDKPLELLLKTLKADIQSDQRDLKLLMEALGVKESKVRKAGAWMAEKASRLKLRVADFGEPDLALLQSLETLSIGIMGKRLLWRTLEAAIAATVRAAGLDLTRLERRAVEQFELVEKQAFKIAQQIFVRDIHGQNKSGGC
;
A
#
# COMPACT_ATOMS: atom_id res chain seq x y z
N MET A 1 -17.26 -20.32 -9.15
CA MET A 1 -16.37 -19.14 -9.08
C MET A 1 -15.40 -19.20 -7.88
N ARG A 2 -14.82 -20.37 -7.54
CA ARG A 2 -13.97 -20.49 -6.34
C ARG A 2 -12.72 -19.61 -6.44
N ASP A 3 -12.06 -19.63 -7.59
CA ASP A 3 -10.77 -18.94 -7.77
C ASP A 3 -10.92 -17.43 -7.78
N LEU A 4 -11.96 -16.90 -8.44
CA LEU A 4 -12.26 -15.46 -8.43
C LEU A 4 -12.64 -14.97 -7.02
N THR A 5 -13.46 -15.73 -6.31
CA THR A 5 -13.76 -15.44 -4.89
C THR A 5 -12.50 -15.43 -4.05
N ILE A 6 -11.55 -16.34 -4.32
CA ILE A 6 -10.26 -16.35 -3.65
C ILE A 6 -9.46 -15.10 -3.98
N TYR A 7 -9.28 -14.84 -5.26
CA TYR A 7 -8.48 -13.74 -5.74
C TYR A 7 -8.95 -12.37 -5.22
N LEU A 8 -10.25 -12.05 -5.35
CA LEU A 8 -10.78 -10.74 -4.92
C LEU A 8 -10.69 -10.54 -3.41
N ASN A 9 -10.94 -11.59 -2.62
CA ASN A 9 -10.84 -11.49 -1.17
C ASN A 9 -9.40 -11.35 -0.67
N ASP A 10 -8.41 -11.93 -1.36
CA ASP A 10 -7.00 -11.74 -1.00
C ASP A 10 -6.58 -10.28 -1.24
N HIS A 11 -7.00 -9.68 -2.35
CA HIS A 11 -6.78 -8.27 -2.64
C HIS A 11 -7.54 -7.34 -1.67
N LEU A 12 -8.78 -7.68 -1.32
CA LEU A 12 -9.54 -6.95 -0.30
C LEU A 12 -8.79 -6.96 1.04
N ALA A 13 -8.33 -8.12 1.49
CA ALA A 13 -7.58 -8.24 2.73
C ALA A 13 -6.25 -7.45 2.69
N GLY A 14 -5.53 -7.48 1.56
CA GLY A 14 -4.35 -6.64 1.34
C GLY A 14 -4.64 -5.14 1.47
N SER A 15 -5.76 -4.67 0.90
CA SER A 15 -6.17 -3.27 1.01
C SER A 15 -6.52 -2.84 2.43
N ILE A 16 -7.07 -3.74 3.27
CA ILE A 16 -7.33 -3.49 4.69
C ILE A 16 -6.01 -3.25 5.44
N GLY A 17 -5.04 -4.15 5.29
CA GLY A 17 -3.73 -3.98 5.94
C GLY A 17 -2.96 -2.75 5.44
N ALA A 18 -3.11 -2.38 4.17
CA ALA A 18 -2.54 -1.14 3.64
C ALA A 18 -3.17 0.11 4.30
N MET A 19 -4.49 0.13 4.50
CA MET A 19 -5.16 1.27 5.16
C MET A 19 -4.74 1.42 6.63
N GLU A 20 -4.60 0.31 7.36
CA GLU A 20 -4.09 0.34 8.75
C GLU A 20 -2.68 0.94 8.80
N MET A 21 -1.79 0.48 7.91
CA MET A 21 -0.43 1.01 7.83
C MET A 21 -0.40 2.50 7.47
N VAL A 22 -1.20 2.95 6.52
CA VAL A 22 -1.27 4.38 6.17
C VAL A 22 -1.83 5.20 7.33
N GLU A 23 -2.80 4.68 8.09
CA GLU A 23 -3.32 5.37 9.27
C GLU A 23 -2.25 5.54 10.35
N ASP A 24 -1.52 4.47 10.65
CA ASP A 24 -0.40 4.51 11.60
C ASP A 24 0.66 5.54 11.18
N LEU A 25 0.95 5.63 9.88
CA LEU A 25 1.88 6.63 9.35
C LEU A 25 1.34 8.05 9.48
N ILE A 26 0.04 8.28 9.25
CA ILE A 26 -0.61 9.58 9.43
C ILE A 26 -0.49 10.01 10.89
N GLU A 27 -0.78 9.13 11.84
CA GLU A 27 -0.67 9.42 13.27
C GLU A 27 0.77 9.76 13.67
N THR A 28 1.75 8.99 13.20
CA THR A 28 3.18 9.19 13.48
C THR A 28 3.74 10.48 12.87
N HIS A 29 3.10 10.99 11.80
CA HIS A 29 3.54 12.17 11.05
C HIS A 29 2.56 13.33 11.13
N ARG A 30 1.68 13.36 12.14
CA ARG A 30 0.75 14.47 12.36
C ARG A 30 1.50 15.81 12.42
N ASP A 31 0.92 16.83 11.79
CA ASP A 31 1.43 18.20 11.68
C ASP A 31 2.77 18.31 10.94
N LYS A 32 3.16 17.28 10.17
CA LYS A 32 4.34 17.28 9.29
C LYS A 32 3.92 17.36 7.82
N PRO A 33 4.79 17.85 6.91
CA PRO A 33 4.49 17.92 5.48
C PRO A 33 4.08 16.59 4.83
N LEU A 34 4.52 15.46 5.40
CA LEU A 34 4.19 14.12 4.90
C LEU A 34 2.73 13.72 5.16
N GLU A 35 2.07 14.29 6.17
CA GLU A 35 0.70 13.93 6.56
C GLU A 35 -0.28 14.11 5.40
N LEU A 36 -0.16 15.22 4.66
CA LEU A 36 -1.05 15.53 3.53
C LEU A 36 -0.95 14.46 2.44
N LEU A 37 0.28 14.06 2.09
CA LEU A 37 0.53 13.01 1.11
C LEU A 37 -0.09 11.68 1.55
N LEU A 38 0.07 11.31 2.82
CA LEU A 38 -0.48 10.07 3.37
C LEU A 38 -2.01 10.10 3.41
N LYS A 39 -2.63 11.24 3.74
CA LYS A 39 -4.10 11.41 3.71
C LYS A 39 -4.65 11.26 2.28
N THR A 40 -3.98 11.85 1.29
CA THR A 40 -4.35 11.67 -0.13
C THR A 40 -4.25 10.20 -0.52
N LEU A 41 -3.13 9.54 -0.20
CA LEU A 41 -2.95 8.12 -0.49
C LEU A 41 -4.03 7.24 0.19
N LYS A 42 -4.36 7.51 1.45
CA LYS A 42 -5.42 6.80 2.18
C LYS A 42 -6.75 6.94 1.46
N ALA A 43 -7.13 8.15 1.06
CA ALA A 43 -8.39 8.42 0.38
C ALA A 43 -8.48 7.67 -0.97
N ASP A 44 -7.39 7.63 -1.72
CA ASP A 44 -7.34 6.92 -2.99
C ASP A 44 -7.42 5.39 -2.81
N ILE A 45 -6.67 4.82 -1.87
CA ILE A 45 -6.75 3.39 -1.52
C ILE A 45 -8.16 3.02 -1.05
N GLN A 46 -8.79 3.88 -0.25
CA GLN A 46 -10.15 3.67 0.21
C GLN A 46 -11.15 3.72 -0.96
N SER A 47 -10.93 4.59 -1.95
CA SER A 47 -11.73 4.59 -3.17
C SER A 47 -11.57 3.31 -3.97
N ASP A 48 -10.34 2.82 -4.13
CA ASP A 48 -10.09 1.57 -4.84
C ASP A 48 -10.70 0.36 -4.11
N GLN A 49 -10.69 0.35 -2.78
CA GLN A 49 -11.37 -0.70 -2.00
C GLN A 49 -12.89 -0.65 -2.21
N ARG A 50 -13.50 0.54 -2.25
CA ARG A 50 -14.94 0.67 -2.56
C ARG A 50 -15.25 0.13 -3.96
N ASP A 51 -14.42 0.48 -4.94
CA ASP A 51 -14.55 -0.04 -6.31
C ASP A 51 -14.44 -1.58 -6.32
N LEU A 52 -13.47 -2.17 -5.59
CA LEU A 52 -13.36 -3.63 -5.44
C LEU A 52 -14.61 -4.26 -4.82
N LYS A 53 -15.17 -3.66 -3.77
CA LYS A 53 -16.37 -4.17 -3.08
C LYS A 53 -17.61 -4.12 -3.97
N LEU A 54 -17.78 -3.04 -4.75
CA LEU A 54 -18.86 -2.93 -5.74
C LEU A 54 -18.75 -4.03 -6.80
N LEU A 55 -17.53 -4.29 -7.29
CA LEU A 55 -17.30 -5.40 -8.21
C LEU A 55 -17.63 -6.75 -7.57
N MET A 56 -17.19 -6.99 -6.33
CA MET A 56 -17.50 -8.22 -5.60
C MET A 56 -19.00 -8.42 -5.44
N GLU A 57 -19.75 -7.36 -5.12
CA GLU A 57 -21.20 -7.38 -5.02
C GLU A 57 -21.86 -7.73 -6.37
N ALA A 58 -21.47 -7.07 -7.45
CA ALA A 58 -21.99 -7.32 -8.80
C ALA A 58 -21.72 -8.76 -9.28
N LEU A 59 -20.63 -9.37 -8.80
CA LEU A 59 -20.25 -10.76 -9.10
C LEU A 59 -20.85 -11.79 -8.13
N GLY A 60 -21.60 -11.37 -7.11
CA GLY A 60 -22.13 -12.25 -6.06
C GLY A 60 -21.02 -12.86 -5.17
N VAL A 61 -19.86 -12.24 -5.11
CA VAL A 61 -18.72 -12.67 -4.30
C VAL A 61 -18.86 -12.09 -2.89
N LYS A 62 -18.99 -12.98 -1.89
CA LYS A 62 -19.05 -12.56 -0.48
C LYS A 62 -17.68 -12.18 0.06
N GLU A 63 -17.65 -11.12 0.88
CA GLU A 63 -16.48 -10.78 1.70
C GLU A 63 -16.16 -11.90 2.70
N SER A 64 -14.90 -12.26 2.79
CA SER A 64 -14.38 -13.27 3.70
C SER A 64 -13.77 -12.60 4.92
N LYS A 65 -14.26 -12.96 6.11
CA LYS A 65 -13.79 -12.40 7.39
C LYS A 65 -12.39 -12.89 7.81
N VAL A 66 -11.85 -13.92 7.16
CA VAL A 66 -10.60 -14.58 7.60
C VAL A 66 -9.72 -14.84 6.38
N ARG A 67 -8.75 -13.95 6.12
CA ARG A 67 -7.73 -14.18 5.08
C ARG A 67 -6.33 -13.76 5.50
N LYS A 68 -5.38 -14.58 5.05
CA LYS A 68 -3.95 -14.50 5.36
C LYS A 68 -3.26 -13.25 4.80
N ALA A 69 -3.74 -12.69 3.68
CA ALA A 69 -3.09 -11.53 3.04
C ALA A 69 -3.17 -10.26 3.91
N GLY A 70 -4.30 -10.01 4.57
CA GLY A 70 -4.43 -8.93 5.55
C GLY A 70 -3.57 -9.17 6.79
N ALA A 71 -3.54 -10.42 7.28
CA ALA A 71 -2.68 -10.81 8.39
C ALA A 71 -1.18 -10.60 8.09
N TRP A 72 -0.73 -10.85 6.85
CA TRP A 72 0.66 -10.62 6.45
C TRP A 72 1.02 -9.12 6.45
N MET A 73 0.16 -8.27 5.89
CA MET A 73 0.36 -6.82 5.91
C MET A 73 0.34 -6.27 7.34
N ALA A 74 -0.60 -6.73 8.18
CA ALA A 74 -0.67 -6.36 9.59
C ALA A 74 0.58 -6.81 10.38
N GLU A 75 1.10 -8.01 10.10
CA GLU A 75 2.35 -8.50 10.70
C GLU A 75 3.55 -7.66 10.26
N LYS A 76 3.60 -7.18 9.01
CA LYS A 76 4.63 -6.24 8.54
C LYS A 76 4.52 -4.89 9.25
N ALA A 77 3.32 -4.32 9.35
CA ALA A 77 3.08 -3.07 10.10
C ALA A 77 3.49 -3.19 11.57
N SER A 78 3.12 -4.29 12.23
CA SER A 78 3.51 -4.58 13.61
C SER A 78 5.03 -4.63 13.79
N ARG A 79 5.75 -5.34 12.91
CA ARG A 79 7.22 -5.37 12.95
C ARG A 79 7.87 -4.01 12.76
N LEU A 80 7.31 -3.15 11.91
CA LEU A 80 7.82 -1.80 11.68
C LEU A 80 7.62 -0.91 12.91
N LYS A 81 6.46 -1.01 13.57
CA LYS A 81 6.22 -0.35 14.87
C LYS A 81 7.21 -0.79 15.94
N LEU A 82 7.48 -2.10 16.04
CA LEU A 82 8.48 -2.64 16.96
C LEU A 82 9.88 -2.10 16.65
N ARG A 83 10.27 -1.98 15.37
CA ARG A 83 11.57 -1.38 15.01
C ARG A 83 11.75 0.06 15.50
N VAL A 84 10.70 0.87 15.42
CA VAL A 84 10.73 2.24 15.95
C VAL A 84 10.91 2.23 17.47
N ALA A 85 10.19 1.35 18.17
CA ALA A 85 10.24 1.24 19.63
C ALA A 85 11.59 0.70 20.15
N ASP A 86 12.13 -0.33 19.49
CA ASP A 86 13.32 -1.06 19.97
C ASP A 86 14.63 -0.42 19.53
N PHE A 87 14.69 0.18 18.33
CA PHE A 87 15.94 0.69 17.74
C PHE A 87 15.98 2.20 17.52
N GLY A 88 14.85 2.91 17.66
CA GLY A 88 14.82 4.37 17.50
C GLY A 88 15.19 4.85 16.10
N GLU A 89 14.90 4.05 15.06
CA GLU A 89 15.20 4.36 13.65
C GLU A 89 13.94 4.75 12.85
N PRO A 90 13.32 5.92 13.13
CA PRO A 90 12.03 6.29 12.52
C PRO A 90 12.12 6.46 11.00
N ASP A 91 13.24 6.96 10.48
CA ASP A 91 13.41 7.21 9.04
C ASP A 91 13.52 5.89 8.24
N LEU A 92 14.18 4.87 8.80
CA LEU A 92 14.30 3.55 8.14
C LEU A 92 12.96 2.81 8.17
N ALA A 93 12.24 2.88 9.29
CA ALA A 93 10.90 2.32 9.39
C ALA A 93 9.94 2.98 8.40
N LEU A 94 10.01 4.31 8.24
CA LEU A 94 9.25 5.04 7.22
C LEU A 94 9.59 4.57 5.80
N LEU A 95 10.87 4.47 5.43
CA LEU A 95 11.29 3.99 4.12
C LEU A 95 10.68 2.61 3.80
N GLN A 96 10.84 1.66 4.72
CA GLN A 96 10.33 0.30 4.55
C GLN A 96 8.79 0.24 4.49
N SER A 97 8.12 1.16 5.19
CA SER A 97 6.66 1.27 5.11
C SER A 97 6.22 1.76 3.73
N LEU A 98 6.89 2.78 3.18
CA LEU A 98 6.64 3.29 1.83
C LEU A 98 6.91 2.22 0.77
N GLU A 99 8.02 1.47 0.86
CA GLU A 99 8.32 0.35 -0.05
C GLU A 99 7.26 -0.77 0.04
N THR A 100 6.79 -1.07 1.24
CA THR A 100 5.71 -2.06 1.44
C THR A 100 4.41 -1.59 0.79
N LEU A 101 4.07 -0.30 0.93
CA LEU A 101 2.92 0.31 0.25
C LEU A 101 3.07 0.28 -1.27
N SER A 102 4.27 0.55 -1.81
CA SER A 102 4.56 0.44 -3.25
C SER A 102 4.28 -0.96 -3.79
N ILE A 103 4.72 -2.02 -3.07
CA ILE A 103 4.41 -3.41 -3.44
C ILE A 103 2.89 -3.66 -3.42
N GLY A 104 2.18 -3.17 -2.40
CA GLY A 104 0.72 -3.29 -2.31
C GLY A 104 -0.01 -2.59 -3.46
N ILE A 105 0.44 -1.39 -3.83
CA ILE A 105 -0.12 -0.61 -4.95
C ILE A 105 0.13 -1.32 -6.28
N MET A 106 1.33 -1.87 -6.50
CA MET A 106 1.62 -2.70 -7.68
C MET A 106 0.75 -3.96 -7.72
N GLY A 107 0.53 -4.61 -6.57
CA GLY A 107 -0.38 -5.76 -6.47
C GLY A 107 -1.81 -5.41 -6.86
N LYS A 108 -2.32 -4.28 -6.39
CA LYS A 108 -3.63 -3.73 -6.82
C LYS A 108 -3.66 -3.37 -8.31
N ARG A 109 -2.59 -2.81 -8.86
CA ARG A 109 -2.50 -2.54 -10.30
C ARG A 109 -2.61 -3.85 -11.10
N LEU A 110 -1.92 -4.90 -10.66
CA LEU A 110 -2.01 -6.22 -11.27
C LEU A 110 -3.42 -6.82 -11.17
N LEU A 111 -4.14 -6.61 -10.07
CA LEU A 111 -5.57 -6.95 -9.97
C LEU A 111 -6.36 -6.33 -11.11
N TRP A 112 -6.27 -5.01 -11.31
CA TRP A 112 -7.04 -4.32 -12.36
C TRP A 112 -6.69 -4.82 -13.76
N ARG A 113 -5.40 -5.00 -14.06
CA ARG A 113 -4.96 -5.54 -15.36
C ARG A 113 -5.40 -6.98 -15.58
N THR A 114 -5.38 -7.80 -14.52
CA THR A 114 -5.83 -9.20 -14.61
C THR A 114 -7.32 -9.27 -14.88
N LEU A 115 -8.11 -8.42 -14.23
CA LEU A 115 -9.55 -8.31 -14.47
C LEU A 115 -9.88 -7.80 -15.86
N GLU A 116 -9.13 -6.82 -16.38
CA GLU A 116 -9.25 -6.35 -17.76
C GLU A 116 -8.97 -7.48 -18.75
N ALA A 117 -7.87 -8.21 -18.55
CA ALA A 117 -7.49 -9.29 -19.45
C ALA A 117 -8.46 -10.49 -19.42
N ALA A 118 -9.01 -10.83 -18.25
CA ALA A 118 -9.80 -12.05 -18.08
C ALA A 118 -11.31 -11.83 -18.24
N ILE A 119 -11.84 -10.72 -17.73
CA ILE A 119 -13.30 -10.51 -17.59
C ILE A 119 -13.73 -9.04 -17.79
N ALA A 120 -13.06 -8.28 -18.67
CA ALA A 120 -13.36 -6.87 -18.93
C ALA A 120 -14.86 -6.59 -19.17
N ALA A 121 -15.54 -7.39 -19.98
CA ALA A 121 -16.97 -7.20 -20.27
C ALA A 121 -17.82 -7.25 -19.00
N THR A 122 -17.56 -8.22 -18.12
CA THR A 122 -18.26 -8.37 -16.84
C THR A 122 -17.99 -7.20 -15.90
N VAL A 123 -16.73 -6.74 -15.83
CA VAL A 123 -16.33 -5.63 -14.95
C VAL A 123 -16.91 -4.29 -15.43
N ARG A 124 -16.91 -4.06 -16.75
CA ARG A 124 -17.52 -2.87 -17.36
C ARG A 124 -19.04 -2.87 -17.20
N ALA A 125 -19.69 -4.04 -17.29
CA ALA A 125 -21.12 -4.18 -16.99
C ALA A 125 -21.45 -3.86 -15.53
N ALA A 126 -20.51 -4.06 -14.61
CA ALA A 126 -20.62 -3.63 -13.21
C ALA A 126 -20.33 -2.12 -13.02
N GLY A 127 -20.08 -1.36 -14.09
CA GLY A 127 -19.88 0.09 -14.07
C GLY A 127 -18.46 0.54 -13.71
N LEU A 128 -17.49 -0.37 -13.66
CA LEU A 128 -16.11 -0.02 -13.35
C LEU A 128 -15.29 0.34 -14.58
N ASP A 129 -14.54 1.44 -14.47
CA ASP A 129 -13.53 1.85 -15.44
C ASP A 129 -12.15 1.33 -15.02
N LEU A 130 -11.77 0.18 -15.56
CA LEU A 130 -10.48 -0.47 -15.28
C LEU A 130 -9.28 0.35 -15.75
N THR A 131 -9.42 1.16 -16.81
CA THR A 131 -8.34 2.04 -17.29
C THR A 131 -8.09 3.17 -16.31
N ARG A 132 -9.14 3.79 -15.77
CA ARG A 132 -9.02 4.79 -14.70
C ARG A 132 -8.43 4.18 -13.43
N LEU A 133 -8.84 2.97 -13.06
CA LEU A 133 -8.33 2.26 -11.89
C LEU A 133 -6.84 1.93 -12.00
N GLU A 134 -6.39 1.45 -13.16
CA GLU A 134 -4.97 1.22 -13.42
C GLU A 134 -4.18 2.53 -13.33
N ARG A 135 -4.65 3.59 -14.00
CA ARG A 135 -3.98 4.90 -14.00
C ARG A 135 -3.81 5.45 -12.59
N ARG A 136 -4.86 5.41 -11.77
CA ARG A 136 -4.79 5.85 -10.37
C ARG A 136 -3.77 5.03 -9.56
N ALA A 137 -3.67 3.72 -9.79
CA ALA A 137 -2.65 2.90 -9.13
C ALA A 137 -1.21 3.29 -9.56
N VAL A 138 -1.01 3.70 -10.81
CA VAL A 138 0.29 4.24 -11.28
C VAL A 138 0.60 5.57 -10.58
N GLU A 139 -0.35 6.51 -10.55
CA GLU A 139 -0.19 7.82 -9.90
C GLU A 139 0.15 7.68 -8.40
N GLN A 140 -0.51 6.75 -7.70
CA GLN A 140 -0.21 6.44 -6.30
C GLN A 140 1.20 5.86 -6.13
N PHE A 141 1.63 4.95 -7.02
CA PHE A 141 2.95 4.34 -6.96
C PHE A 141 4.03 5.41 -7.12
N GLU A 142 3.92 6.27 -8.13
CA GLU A 142 4.86 7.36 -8.38
C GLU A 142 4.95 8.33 -7.19
N LEU A 143 3.82 8.63 -6.54
CA LEU A 143 3.77 9.46 -5.35
C LEU A 143 4.55 8.85 -4.18
N VAL A 144 4.35 7.55 -3.92
CA VAL A 144 4.99 6.82 -2.82
C VAL A 144 6.47 6.59 -3.10
N GLU A 145 6.83 6.21 -4.33
CA GLU A 145 8.20 5.97 -4.77
C GLU A 145 9.05 7.24 -4.63
N LYS A 146 8.54 8.38 -5.09
CA LYS A 146 9.23 9.66 -4.96
C LYS A 146 9.56 9.98 -3.50
N GLN A 147 8.62 9.71 -2.59
CA GLN A 147 8.85 9.93 -1.17
C GLN A 147 9.84 8.92 -0.58
N ALA A 148 9.75 7.64 -0.97
CA ALA A 148 10.70 6.61 -0.55
C ALA A 148 12.14 6.98 -0.95
N PHE A 149 12.35 7.41 -2.20
CA PHE A 149 13.67 7.84 -2.67
C PHE A 149 14.22 9.03 -1.90
N LYS A 150 13.38 10.01 -1.57
CA LYS A 150 13.78 11.15 -0.74
C LYS A 150 14.27 10.70 0.64
N ILE A 151 13.55 9.80 1.30
CA ILE A 151 13.95 9.27 2.61
C ILE A 151 15.23 8.44 2.49
N ALA A 152 15.32 7.56 1.49
CA ALA A 152 16.51 6.73 1.24
C ALA A 152 17.77 7.58 1.04
N GLN A 153 17.68 8.64 0.21
CA GLN A 153 18.78 9.58 0.01
C GLN A 153 19.20 10.24 1.32
N GLN A 154 18.24 10.68 2.15
CA GLN A 154 18.56 11.31 3.44
C GLN A 154 19.28 10.36 4.40
N ILE A 155 18.79 9.13 4.55
CA ILE A 155 19.33 8.19 5.55
C ILE A 155 20.65 7.57 5.10
N PHE A 156 20.78 7.17 3.83
CA PHE A 156 21.99 6.49 3.35
C PHE A 156 23.15 7.46 3.17
N VAL A 157 22.90 8.69 2.71
CA VAL A 157 23.95 9.73 2.65
C VAL A 157 24.43 10.08 4.06
N ARG A 158 23.53 10.15 5.05
CA ARG A 158 23.89 10.38 6.46
C ARG A 158 24.75 9.23 7.00
N ASP A 159 24.36 7.98 6.73
CA ASP A 159 25.08 6.80 7.23
C ASP A 159 26.51 6.72 6.65
N ILE A 160 26.66 6.86 5.33
CA ILE A 160 27.98 6.85 4.66
C ILE A 160 28.89 7.97 5.20
N HIS A 161 28.39 9.20 5.34
CA HIS A 161 29.20 10.31 5.87
C HIS A 161 29.45 10.21 7.38
N GLY A 162 28.56 9.56 8.12
CA GLY A 162 28.72 9.26 9.55
C GLY A 162 29.86 8.27 9.79
N GLN A 163 29.94 7.20 8.99
CA GLN A 163 31.00 6.20 9.07
C GLN A 163 32.39 6.75 8.70
N ASN A 164 32.46 7.70 7.75
CA ASN A 164 33.72 8.35 7.39
C ASN A 164 34.30 9.25 8.50
N LYS A 165 33.51 9.65 9.52
CA LYS A 165 34.00 10.44 10.66
C LYS A 165 34.47 9.58 11.83
N SER A 166 34.01 8.33 11.95
CA SER A 166 34.38 7.40 13.03
C SER A 166 35.53 6.44 12.67
N GLY A 167 35.90 6.33 11.38
CA GLY A 167 37.05 5.56 10.91
C GLY A 167 38.38 6.32 10.83
N GLY A 168 38.42 7.58 11.28
CA GLY A 168 39.63 8.41 11.33
C GLY A 168 40.09 8.63 12.77
N CYS A 169 40.68 7.60 13.39
CA CYS A 169 41.46 7.70 14.62
C CYS A 169 42.59 6.67 14.55
#